data_AF-A0A7S0R1R7-F1
#
_entry.id   AF-A0A7S0R1R7-F1
#
_cell.length_a   1.000
_cell.length_b   1.000
_cell.length_c   1.000
_cell.angle_alpha   90.00
_cell.angle_beta   90.00
_cell.angle_gamma   90.00
#
_symmetry.space_group_name_H-M   'P 1'
#
loop_
_entity.id
_entity.type
_entity.pdbx_description
1 polymer ?
#
loop_
_entity_poly.entity_id
_entity_poly.type
_entity_poly.pdbx_seq_one_letter_code
_entity_poly.pdbx_strand_id
1 'polypeptide(L)'
;AEEEAAVAAAAWVPIVACEGGEFRLFKVVEWLLPGREYSFQVRALNRSGPGEPTEPLRVTTKCDVPHPPSRPEPGPEPGPHSVTLSWRPPGCDNGSEVVAYRLQMRPQSTPLLRPVAAHAAAR
;
A
#
# COMPACT_ATOMS: atom_id res chain seq x y z
N ALA A 1 20.15 -12.29 -2.38
CA ALA A 1 20.24 -10.81 -2.35
C ALA A 1 20.63 -10.34 -3.75
N GLU A 2 19.78 -10.66 -4.72
CA GLU A 2 20.18 -10.78 -6.13
C GLU A 2 19.14 -10.13 -7.08
N GLU A 3 18.31 -9.23 -6.56
CA GLU A 3 17.28 -8.52 -7.34
C GLU A 3 17.39 -7.00 -7.11
N GLU A 4 18.63 -6.54 -6.95
CA GLU A 4 19.03 -5.14 -7.02
C GLU A 4 18.77 -4.67 -8.46
N ALA A 5 17.58 -4.12 -8.69
CA ALA A 5 17.29 -2.92 -9.47
C ALA A 5 17.94 -2.76 -10.87
N ALA A 6 18.48 -3.84 -11.43
CA ALA A 6 18.98 -3.88 -12.78
C ALA A 6 17.79 -4.16 -13.70
N VAL A 7 17.66 -3.32 -14.72
CA VAL A 7 16.75 -3.48 -15.86
C VAL A 7 15.34 -2.90 -15.66
N ALA A 8 15.25 -1.57 -15.49
CA ALA A 8 14.17 -0.80 -16.11
C ALA A 8 14.78 0.26 -17.04
N ALA A 9 15.43 -0.25 -18.08
CA ALA A 9 15.67 0.36 -19.39
C ALA A 9 15.87 1.88 -19.46
N ALA A 10 17.09 2.28 -19.81
CA ALA A 10 17.52 3.63 -20.22
C ALA A 10 16.82 4.20 -21.49
N ALA A 11 15.64 3.69 -21.86
CA ALA A 11 14.85 4.12 -23.00
C ALA A 11 13.53 4.74 -22.52
N TRP A 12 13.28 5.98 -22.95
CA TRP A 12 12.03 6.67 -22.67
C TRP A 12 10.84 5.91 -23.26
N VAL A 13 9.88 5.53 -22.42
CA VAL A 13 8.66 4.86 -22.86
C VAL A 13 7.60 5.92 -23.22
N PRO A 14 7.06 5.92 -24.45
CA PRO A 14 5.99 6.82 -24.81
C PRO A 14 4.71 6.42 -24.07
N ILE A 15 4.24 7.28 -23.15
CA ILE A 15 3.01 7.02 -22.38
C ILE A 15 1.75 7.32 -23.22
N VAL A 16 1.82 8.33 -24.10
CA VAL A 16 0.73 8.72 -25.00
C VAL A 16 1.32 9.34 -26.27
N ALA A 17 0.84 8.91 -27.45
CA ALA A 17 0.84 9.75 -28.64
C ALA A 17 -0.51 10.47 -28.68
N CYS A 18 -0.55 11.78 -28.43
CA CYS A 18 -1.80 12.53 -28.51
C CYS A 18 -2.18 12.68 -29.99
N GLU A 19 -2.78 11.65 -30.57
CA GLU A 19 -3.33 11.69 -31.92
C GLU A 19 -4.81 12.07 -31.83
N GLY A 20 -5.14 13.29 -32.25
CA GLY A 20 -6.53 13.73 -32.40
C GLY A 20 -6.90 14.96 -31.58
N GLY A 21 -6.81 16.13 -32.23
CA GLY A 21 -7.80 17.21 -32.12
C GLY A 21 -7.85 18.08 -30.85
N GLU A 22 -7.47 17.59 -29.67
CA GLU A 22 -7.44 18.41 -28.46
C GLU A 22 -6.01 18.57 -27.97
N PHE A 23 -5.45 19.78 -28.16
CA PHE A 23 -4.20 20.19 -27.54
C PHE A 23 -4.39 20.35 -26.03
N ARG A 24 -4.55 19.24 -25.30
CA ARG A 24 -4.54 19.28 -23.83
C ARG A 24 -3.11 19.47 -23.35
N LEU A 25 -2.88 20.57 -22.63
CA LEU A 25 -1.60 20.89 -22.01
C LEU A 25 -1.34 20.11 -20.71
N PHE A 26 -2.21 19.14 -20.36
CA PHE A 26 -2.08 18.32 -19.16
C PHE A 26 -2.55 16.88 -19.42
N LYS A 27 -1.93 15.93 -18.71
CA LYS A 27 -2.28 14.50 -18.72
C LYS A 27 -2.10 13.94 -17.32
N VAL A 28 -3.10 13.19 -16.84
CA VAL A 28 -2.95 12.33 -15.66
C VAL A 28 -2.32 11.03 -16.10
N VAL A 29 -1.17 10.68 -15.51
CA VAL A 29 -0.49 9.41 -15.74
C VAL A 29 -0.95 8.43 -14.66
N GLU A 30 -1.56 7.33 -15.10
CA GLU A 30 -2.11 6.28 -14.22
C GLU A 30 -1.16 5.07 -14.16
N TRP A 31 -1.47 4.11 -13.27
CA TRP A 31 -0.72 2.84 -13.12
C TRP A 31 0.75 2.99 -12.72
N LEU A 32 1.09 4.11 -12.06
CA LEU A 32 2.39 4.28 -11.41
C LEU A 32 2.39 3.54 -10.07
N LEU A 33 3.52 2.92 -9.75
CA LEU A 33 3.72 2.26 -8.46
C LEU A 33 3.85 3.31 -7.35
N PRO A 34 3.18 3.14 -6.20
CA PRO A 34 3.32 4.01 -5.04
C PRO A 34 4.76 4.06 -4.47
N GLY A 35 5.17 5.23 -3.99
CA GLY A 35 6.50 5.52 -3.44
C GLY A 35 7.67 5.18 -4.37
N ARG A 36 7.49 5.36 -5.68
CA ARG A 36 8.55 5.20 -6.69
C ARG A 36 8.87 6.55 -7.34
N GLU A 37 10.14 6.76 -7.64
CA GLU A 37 10.60 7.90 -8.43
C GLU A 37 10.41 7.63 -9.92
N TYR A 38 9.82 8.58 -10.62
CA TYR A 38 9.64 8.58 -12.06
C TYR A 38 10.24 9.84 -12.67
N SER A 39 10.80 9.71 -13.87
CA SER A 39 11.22 10.84 -14.69
C SER A 39 10.27 11.00 -15.86
N PHE A 40 9.82 12.24 -16.12
CA PHE A 40 8.92 12.57 -17.21
C PHE A 40 9.58 13.63 -18.11
N GLN A 41 9.44 13.46 -19.42
CA GLN A 41 9.80 14.48 -20.41
C GLN A 41 8.68 14.58 -21.44
N VAL A 42 8.49 15.75 -22.02
CA VAL A 42 7.49 15.98 -23.08
C VAL A 42 8.22 16.37 -24.36
N ARG A 43 7.70 15.91 -25.51
CA ARG A 43 8.13 16.32 -26.84
C ARG A 43 6.93 16.84 -27.61
N ALA A 44 7.08 17.95 -28.31
CA ALA A 44 6.07 18.38 -29.28
C ALA A 44 6.20 17.51 -30.54
N LEU A 45 5.10 16.99 -31.08
CA LEU A 45 5.10 16.25 -32.35
C LEU A 45 4.38 17.08 -33.42
N ASN A 46 5.01 17.20 -34.59
CA ASN A 46 4.38 17.74 -35.80
C ASN A 46 4.45 16.71 -36.94
N ARG A 47 3.96 17.07 -38.14
CA ARG A 47 3.96 16.15 -39.30
C ARG A 47 5.36 15.70 -39.74
N SER A 48 6.40 16.43 -39.37
CA SER A 48 7.79 16.09 -39.69
C SER A 48 8.44 15.20 -38.63
N GLY A 49 7.85 15.10 -37.43
CA GLY A 49 8.34 14.25 -36.34
C GLY A 49 8.33 14.91 -34.96
N PRO A 50 8.96 14.28 -33.95
CA PRO A 50 9.11 14.82 -32.62
C PRO A 50 10.21 15.90 -32.57
N GLY A 51 9.94 17.00 -31.86
CA GLY A 51 10.92 18.03 -31.52
C GLY A 51 11.83 17.62 -30.34
N GLU A 52 12.61 18.59 -29.88
CA GLU A 52 13.49 18.41 -28.72
C GLU A 52 12.67 18.11 -27.44
N PRO A 53 13.18 17.23 -26.55
CA PRO A 53 12.56 16.97 -25.26
C PRO A 53 12.73 18.14 -24.31
N THR A 54 11.77 18.31 -23.40
CA THR A 54 11.93 19.17 -22.23
C THR A 54 13.01 18.64 -21.29
N GLU A 55 13.48 19.49 -20.37
CA GLU A 55 14.23 19.01 -19.21
C GLU A 55 13.41 17.95 -18.44
N PRO A 56 14.02 16.82 -18.03
CA PRO A 56 13.32 15.79 -17.29
C PRO A 56 12.81 16.28 -15.93
N LEU A 57 11.51 16.11 -15.71
CA LEU A 57 10.88 16.32 -14.41
C LEU A 57 10.95 15.02 -13.60
N ARG A 58 11.59 15.06 -12.43
CA ARG A 58 11.60 13.96 -11.46
C ARG A 58 10.47 14.13 -10.46
N VAL A 59 9.67 13.08 -10.27
CA VAL A 59 8.55 13.07 -9.32
C VAL A 59 8.51 11.73 -8.60
N THR A 60 8.40 11.77 -7.28
CA THR A 60 8.13 10.58 -6.46
C THR A 60 6.63 10.49 -6.20
N THR A 61 6.02 9.36 -6.55
CA THR A 61 4.61 9.10 -6.24
C THR A 61 4.42 9.04 -4.72
N LYS A 62 3.23 9.41 -4.25
CA LYS A 62 2.88 9.25 -2.83
C LYS A 62 2.88 7.77 -2.46
N CYS A 63 3.27 7.46 -1.23
CA CYS A 63 3.07 6.13 -0.67
C CYS A 63 1.58 5.88 -0.48
N ASP A 64 1.15 4.62 -0.63
CA ASP A 64 -0.23 4.20 -0.38
C ASP A 64 -0.30 3.27 0.84
N VAL A 65 -1.50 2.92 1.30
CA VAL A 65 -1.68 1.99 2.41
C VAL A 65 -0.99 0.65 2.10
N PRO A 66 -0.20 0.08 3.02
CA PRO A 66 0.43 -1.21 2.77
C PRO A 66 -0.65 -2.29 2.61
N HIS A 67 -0.30 -3.40 1.95
CA HIS A 67 -1.18 -4.55 1.89
C HIS A 67 -1.50 -5.11 3.29
N PRO A 68 -2.56 -5.93 3.44
CA PRO A 68 -2.80 -6.61 4.70
C PRO A 68 -1.65 -7.57 5.03
N PRO A 69 -1.23 -7.66 6.32
CA PRO A 69 -0.33 -8.72 6.75
C PRO A 69 -0.99 -10.09 6.59
N SER A 70 -0.23 -11.16 6.77
CA SER A 70 -0.83 -12.50 6.80
C SER A 70 -1.86 -12.62 7.92
N ARG A 71 -2.81 -13.54 7.75
CA ARG A 71 -3.69 -13.96 8.84
C ARG A 71 -2.84 -14.31 10.07
N PRO A 72 -3.21 -13.84 11.29
CA PRO A 72 -2.54 -14.24 12.51
C PRO A 72 -2.67 -15.74 12.74
N GLU A 73 -1.55 -16.39 13.06
CA GLU A 73 -1.47 -17.81 13.39
C GLU A 73 -1.18 -17.96 14.89
N PRO A 74 -1.86 -18.88 15.60
CA PRO A 74 -1.57 -19.16 16.99
C PRO A 74 -0.23 -19.88 17.12
N GLY A 75 0.50 -19.57 18.19
CA GLY A 75 1.68 -20.33 18.61
C GLY A 75 1.31 -21.76 19.02
N PRO A 76 2.32 -22.64 19.21
CA PRO A 76 2.11 -24.06 19.44
C PRO A 76 1.38 -24.37 20.77
N GLU A 77 1.55 -23.52 21.78
CA GLU A 77 0.99 -23.75 23.11
C GLU A 77 0.32 -22.47 23.65
N PRO A 78 -1.01 -22.43 23.80
CA PRO A 78 -1.70 -21.35 24.49
C PRO A 78 -1.55 -21.49 26.00
N GLY A 79 -1.31 -20.37 26.69
CA GLY A 79 -1.32 -20.31 28.14
C GLY A 79 -2.74 -20.17 28.70
N PRO A 80 -2.92 -20.35 30.02
CA PRO A 80 -4.23 -20.21 30.67
C PRO A 80 -4.82 -18.79 30.55
N HIS A 81 -3.97 -17.78 30.39
CA HIS A 81 -4.36 -16.36 30.30
C HIS A 81 -3.63 -15.64 29.16
N SER A 82 -3.00 -16.37 28.23
CA SER A 82 -2.18 -15.79 27.17
C SER A 82 -2.25 -16.64 25.91
N VAL A 83 -2.14 -15.99 24.76
CA VAL A 83 -1.95 -16.65 23.47
C VAL A 83 -0.83 -15.93 22.73
N THR A 84 0.09 -16.70 22.17
CA THR A 84 1.10 -16.17 21.26
C THR A 84 0.51 -16.12 19.86
N LEU A 85 0.61 -14.98 19.18
CA LEU A 85 0.18 -14.82 17.80
C LEU A 85 1.40 -14.41 16.96
N SER A 86 1.54 -15.02 15.79
CA SER A 86 2.53 -14.63 14.78
C SER A 86 1.83 -14.25 13.48
N TRP A 87 2.43 -13.31 12.74
CA TRP A 87 2.01 -12.95 11.39
C TRP A 87 3.24 -12.58 10.56
N ARG A 88 3.09 -12.63 9.24
CA ARG A 88 4.10 -12.18 8.27
C ARG A 88 3.79 -10.75 7.83
N PRO A 89 4.83 -9.95 7.55
CA PRO A 89 4.64 -8.61 6.99
C PRO A 89 3.87 -8.70 5.66
N PRO A 90 3.24 -7.60 5.23
CA PRO A 90 2.58 -7.57 3.94
C PRO A 90 3.56 -7.79 2.79
N GLY A 91 3.06 -8.39 1.70
CA GLY A 91 3.91 -8.67 0.53
C GLY A 91 4.29 -7.42 -0.25
N CYS A 92 3.57 -6.30 -0.06
CA CYS A 92 3.80 -5.02 -0.72
C CYS A 92 3.51 -3.88 0.25
N ASP A 93 4.54 -3.08 0.51
CA ASP A 93 4.52 -1.94 1.44
C ASP A 93 4.07 -0.64 0.76
N ASN A 94 3.68 -0.70 -0.52
CA ASN A 94 3.22 0.44 -1.34
C ASN A 94 4.07 1.71 -1.15
N GLY A 95 5.39 1.52 -1.11
CA GLY A 95 6.36 2.60 -1.09
C GLY A 95 6.69 3.19 0.29
N SER A 96 6.17 2.64 1.39
CA SER A 96 6.54 3.06 2.75
C SER A 96 6.66 1.86 3.68
N GLU A 97 7.76 1.76 4.42
CA GLU A 97 7.94 0.68 5.40
C GLU A 97 6.82 0.62 6.43
N VAL A 98 6.48 -0.60 6.87
CA VAL A 98 5.50 -0.81 7.93
C VAL A 98 6.10 -0.44 9.29
N VAL A 99 5.67 0.69 9.83
CA VAL A 99 6.19 1.21 11.12
C VAL A 99 5.56 0.55 12.36
N ALA A 100 4.33 0.03 12.25
CA ALA A 100 3.61 -0.57 13.37
C ALA A 100 2.47 -1.49 12.91
N TYR A 101 2.08 -2.43 13.78
CA TYR A 101 0.90 -3.30 13.60
C TYR A 101 -0.15 -3.00 14.66
N ARG A 102 -1.43 -2.98 14.28
CA ARG A 102 -2.56 -2.82 15.21
C ARG A 102 -3.27 -4.16 15.38
N LEU A 103 -3.18 -4.75 16.56
CA LEU A 103 -3.92 -5.95 16.95
C LEU A 103 -5.26 -5.56 17.59
N GLN A 104 -6.34 -6.28 17.25
CA GLN A 104 -7.66 -6.10 17.86
C GLN A 104 -8.17 -7.45 18.37
N MET A 105 -8.80 -7.45 19.56
CA MET A 105 -9.41 -8.65 20.14
C MET A 105 -10.88 -8.39 20.49
N ARG A 106 -11.72 -9.42 20.38
CA ARG A 106 -13.13 -9.40 20.81
C ARG A 106 -13.48 -10.71 21.52
N PRO A 107 -13.89 -10.70 22.80
CA PRO A 107 -14.40 -11.91 23.46
C PRO A 107 -15.62 -12.46 22.72
N GLN A 108 -15.68 -13.78 22.49
CA GLN A 108 -16.85 -14.41 21.88
C GLN A 108 -18.03 -14.54 22.86
N SER A 109 -17.74 -14.67 24.14
CA SER A 109 -18.74 -14.68 25.20
C SER A 109 -18.28 -13.75 26.31
N THR A 110 -19.02 -12.68 26.55
CA THR A 110 -18.94 -11.98 27.84
C THR A 110 -19.58 -12.90 28.87
N PRO A 111 -18.87 -13.38 29.91
CA PRO A 111 -19.54 -14.08 30.98
C PRO A 111 -20.52 -13.08 31.61
N LEU A 112 -21.81 -13.29 31.38
CA LEU A 112 -22.85 -12.56 32.08
C LEU A 112 -22.75 -12.99 33.55
N LEU A 113 -21.96 -12.27 34.33
CA LEU A 113 -22.07 -12.33 35.78
C LEU A 113 -23.47 -11.82 36.10
N ARG A 114 -24.42 -12.75 36.26
CA ARG A 114 -25.69 -12.41 36.88
C ARG A 114 -25.34 -11.96 38.29
N PRO A 115 -25.75 -10.75 38.72
CA PRO A 115 -25.68 -10.41 40.13
C PRO A 115 -26.44 -11.51 40.87
N VAL A 116 -25.75 -12.23 41.76
CA VAL A 116 -26.45 -13.03 42.77
C VAL A 116 -27.20 -12.01 43.58
N ALA A 117 -28.49 -11.81 43.29
CA ALA A 117 -29.37 -11.00 44.11
C ALA A 117 -29.22 -11.55 45.53
N ALA A 118 -28.56 -10.76 46.37
CA ALA A 118 -28.34 -11.11 47.76
C ALA A 118 -29.69 -11.49 48.35
N HIS A 119 -29.74 -12.66 48.96
CA HIS A 119 -30.86 -13.10 49.79
C HIS A 119 -30.90 -12.16 51.00
N ALA A 120 -31.49 -10.97 50.83
CA ALA A 120 -31.81 -10.08 51.94
C ALA A 120 -33.19 -10.48 52.46
N ALA A 121 -33.11 -11.38 53.44
CA ALA A 121 -34.10 -11.83 54.40
C ALA A 121 -35.50 -11.20 54.33
N ALA A 122 -36.48 -12.08 54.24
CA ALA A 122 -37.82 -11.84 54.76
C ALA A 122 -37.79 -11.70 56.29
N ARG A 123 -38.36 -10.59 56.76
CA ARG A 123 -39.20 -10.35 57.96
C ARG A 123 -38.79 -9.09 58.71
#